data_AF-A0A1S3MNQ2-F1
#
_entry.id   AF-A0A1S3MNQ2-F1
#
_cell.length_a   1.000
_cell.length_b   1.000
_cell.length_c   1.000
_cell.angle_alpha   90.00
_cell.angle_beta   90.00
_cell.angle_gamma   90.00
#
_symmetry.space_group_name_H-M   'P 1'
#
loop_
_entity.id
_entity.type
_entity.pdbx_description
1 polymer ?
#
loop_
_entity_poly.entity_id
_entity_poly.type
_entity_poly.pdbx_seq_one_letter_code
_entity_poly.pdbx_strand_id
1 'polypeptide(L)'
;MTFNTIKGFKLEFDGPGDAVYASSEILSGKVVLELNRDTKVDTMKVLGRGVATAHWLENRSGGMNAVYNDYTSKISYFRKRQHLIRGNRENNTLELEGQDNPQPFVFTILHIN
;
A
#
# COMPACT_ATOMS: atom_id res chain seq x y z
N MET A 1 -6.13 15.98 -24.49
CA MET A 1 -7.22 16.31 -23.56
C MET A 1 -6.83 15.81 -22.18
N THR A 2 -6.43 16.70 -21.28
CA THR A 2 -6.00 16.37 -19.92
C THR A 2 -7.24 16.27 -19.02
N PHE A 3 -7.59 15.05 -18.62
CA PHE A 3 -8.72 14.77 -17.75
C PHE A 3 -8.40 15.17 -16.31
N ASN A 4 -8.67 16.43 -15.95
CA ASN A 4 -8.60 16.89 -14.56
C ASN A 4 -9.85 16.46 -13.77
N THR A 5 -10.20 15.16 -13.82
CA THR A 5 -11.36 14.58 -13.12
C THR A 5 -11.08 14.37 -11.65
N ILE A 6 -9.85 14.01 -11.28
CA ILE A 6 -9.45 13.75 -9.90
C ILE A 6 -8.97 15.06 -9.26
N LYS A 7 -9.64 15.46 -8.18
CA LYS A 7 -9.28 16.61 -7.35
C LYS A 7 -8.27 16.21 -6.26
N GLY A 8 -8.42 15.01 -5.71
CA GLY A 8 -7.61 14.52 -4.60
C GLY A 8 -7.70 13.02 -4.46
N PHE A 9 -6.62 12.38 -4.03
CA PHE A 9 -6.58 10.96 -3.72
C PHE A 9 -5.68 10.72 -2.52
N LYS A 10 -6.26 10.32 -1.39
CA LYS A 10 -5.57 10.25 -0.10
C LYS A 10 -5.93 8.98 0.65
N LEU A 11 -5.00 8.55 1.50
CA LEU A 11 -5.18 7.46 2.46
C LEU A 11 -5.19 8.07 3.86
N GLU A 12 -6.24 7.83 4.62
CA GLU A 12 -6.37 8.29 6.00
C GLU A 12 -6.44 7.07 6.91
N PHE A 13 -5.59 7.01 7.93
CA PHE A 13 -5.63 5.98 8.97
C PHE A 13 -6.46 6.49 10.15
N ASP A 14 -7.10 5.56 10.88
CA ASP A 14 -7.92 5.93 12.04
C ASP A 14 -7.06 6.32 13.27
N GLY A 15 -5.78 5.96 13.27
CA GLY A 15 -4.84 6.27 14.34
C GLY A 15 -4.18 7.66 14.21
N PRO A 16 -3.41 8.07 15.24
CA PRO A 16 -2.54 9.25 15.17
C PRO A 16 -1.61 9.22 13.95
N GLY A 17 -1.22 10.38 13.42
CA GLY A 17 -0.36 10.47 12.22
C GLY A 17 1.03 9.85 12.38
N ASP A 18 1.49 9.69 13.62
CA ASP A 18 2.75 9.08 14.04
C ASP A 18 2.55 7.71 14.72
N ALA A 19 1.38 7.09 14.54
CA ALA A 19 1.08 5.79 15.11
C ALA A 19 2.08 4.73 14.62
N VAL A 20 2.65 4.00 15.58
CA VAL A 20 3.50 2.83 15.34
C VAL A 20 2.67 1.59 15.63
N TYR A 21 2.64 0.67 14.67
CA TYR A 21 1.87 -0.55 14.80
C TYR A 21 2.77 -1.79 14.94
N ALA A 22 2.37 -2.70 15.82
CA ALA A 22 3.04 -3.95 16.08
C ALA A 22 2.29 -5.16 15.46
N SER A 23 2.91 -6.34 15.60
CA SER A 23 2.30 -7.61 15.24
C SER A 23 0.92 -7.77 15.89
N SER A 24 -0.05 -8.27 15.12
CA SER A 24 -1.43 -8.52 15.57
C SER A 24 -2.27 -7.27 15.84
N GLU A 25 -1.73 -6.07 15.67
CA GLU A 25 -2.52 -4.85 15.72
C GLU A 25 -3.34 -4.66 14.43
N ILE A 26 -4.45 -3.95 14.59
CA ILE A 26 -5.38 -3.65 13.50
C ILE A 26 -4.98 -2.30 12.91
N LEU A 27 -4.71 -2.30 11.61
CA LEU A 27 -4.51 -1.11 10.79
C LEU A 27 -5.81 -0.87 10.01
N SER A 28 -6.57 0.14 10.42
CA SER A 28 -7.80 0.55 9.75
C SER A 28 -7.72 1.99 9.26
N GLY A 29 -8.57 2.31 8.30
CA GLY A 29 -8.63 3.63 7.71
C GLY A 29 -9.59 3.69 6.54
N LYS A 30 -9.45 4.73 5.72
CA LYS A 30 -10.24 4.95 4.52
C LYS A 30 -9.40 5.53 3.39
N VAL A 31 -9.80 5.23 2.17
CA VAL A 31 -9.28 5.87 0.96
C VAL A 31 -10.28 6.94 0.54
N VAL A 32 -9.83 8.18 0.41
CA VAL A 32 -10.64 9.32 -0.02
C VAL A 32 -10.27 9.66 -1.46
N LEU A 33 -11.25 9.53 -2.36
CA LEU A 33 -11.14 9.96 -3.76
C LEU A 33 -12.07 11.16 -3.95
N GLU A 34 -11.48 12.34 -4.17
CA GLU A 34 -12.19 13.58 -4.47
C GLU A 34 -12.21 13.77 -5.99
N LEU A 35 -13.39 14.05 -6.56
CA LEU A 35 -13.58 14.22 -8.00
C LEU A 35 -14.14 15.61 -8.31
N ASN A 36 -13.70 16.21 -9.42
CA ASN A 36 -14.22 17.49 -9.91
C ASN A 36 -15.55 17.35 -10.67
N ARG A 37 -15.92 16.11 -11.04
CA ARG A 37 -17.12 15.75 -11.80
C ARG A 37 -17.33 14.25 -11.72
N ASP A 38 -18.54 13.82 -12.05
CA ASP A 38 -18.91 12.41 -12.11
C ASP A 38 -17.93 11.64 -13.00
N THR A 39 -17.37 10.59 -12.42
CA THR A 39 -16.31 9.81 -13.06
C THR A 39 -16.58 8.33 -12.85
N LYS A 40 -16.52 7.59 -13.96
CA LYS A 40 -16.61 6.14 -13.97
C LYS A 40 -15.34 5.53 -13.39
N VAL A 41 -15.46 4.89 -12.23
CA VAL A 41 -14.37 4.16 -11.58
C VAL A 41 -14.60 2.66 -11.76
N ASP A 42 -13.68 1.99 -12.46
CA ASP A 42 -13.76 0.55 -12.69
C ASP A 42 -13.35 -0.25 -11.45
N THR A 43 -12.13 -0.06 -10.95
CA THR A 43 -11.67 -0.74 -9.73
C THR A 43 -10.84 0.18 -8.85
N MET A 44 -11.00 0.02 -7.54
CA MET A 44 -10.15 0.65 -6.53
C MET A 44 -9.75 -0.40 -5.51
N LYS A 45 -8.47 -0.42 -5.15
CA LYS A 45 -7.88 -1.47 -4.30
C LYS A 45 -6.86 -0.84 -3.38
N VAL A 46 -6.78 -1.35 -2.16
CA VAL A 46 -5.74 -1.03 -1.21
C VAL A 46 -4.85 -2.27 -1.01
N LEU A 47 -3.54 -2.04 -0.97
CA LEU A 47 -2.52 -3.08 -0.80
C LEU A 47 -1.58 -2.65 0.34
N GLY A 48 -1.64 -3.38 1.45
CA GLY A 48 -0.66 -3.28 2.53
C GLY A 48 0.48 -4.27 2.32
N ARG A 49 1.72 -3.81 2.48
CA ARG A 49 2.92 -4.67 2.38
C ARG A 49 3.97 -4.26 3.43
N GLY A 50 4.43 -5.21 4.22
CA GLY A 50 5.58 -5.06 5.12
C GLY A 50 6.77 -5.88 4.60
N VAL A 51 7.93 -5.24 4.42
CA VAL A 51 9.15 -5.86 3.86
C VAL A 51 10.37 -5.37 4.63
N ALA A 52 11.24 -6.29 5.04
CA ALA A 52 12.60 -5.98 5.46
C ALA A 52 13.58 -6.29 4.33
N THR A 53 14.57 -5.43 4.15
CA THR A 53 15.72 -5.66 3.28
C THR A 53 16.98 -5.42 4.09
N ALA A 54 17.89 -6.39 4.11
CA ALA A 54 19.18 -6.33 4.78
C ALA A 54 20.28 -6.43 3.73
N HIS A 55 21.33 -5.63 3.91
CA HIS A 55 22.51 -5.62 3.05
C HIS A 55 23.75 -5.80 3.93
N TRP A 56 24.67 -6.67 3.55
CA TRP A 56 25.93 -6.88 4.27
C TRP A 56 27.08 -7.22 3.32
N LEU A 57 28.27 -6.84 3.73
CA LEU A 57 29.51 -7.20 3.05
C LEU A 57 30.23 -8.25 3.88
N GLU A 58 30.72 -9.32 3.24
CA GLU A 58 31.65 -10.25 3.88
C GLU A 58 33.04 -10.07 3.28
N ASN A 59 34.02 -9.84 4.14
CA ASN A 59 35.41 -9.83 3.73
C ASN A 59 35.92 -11.26 3.65
N ARG A 60 36.40 -11.66 2.48
CA ARG A 60 37.22 -12.87 2.32
C ARG A 60 38.65 -12.45 2.04
N SER A 61 39.36 -12.02 3.08
CA SER A 61 40.79 -11.73 2.99
C SER A 61 41.59 -13.03 3.03
N GLY A 62 41.93 -13.55 1.85
CA GLY A 62 42.94 -14.59 1.67
C GLY A 62 44.23 -13.96 1.16
N GLY A 63 45.18 -13.67 2.06
CA GLY A 63 46.45 -13.04 1.70
C GLY A 63 46.34 -11.51 1.48
N MET A 64 47.12 -10.97 0.55
CA MET A 64 47.34 -9.52 0.37
C MET A 64 46.23 -8.80 -0.41
N ASN A 65 45.20 -9.52 -0.86
CA ASN A 65 44.06 -8.98 -1.61
C ASN A 65 42.79 -8.99 -0.74
N ALA A 66 42.19 -7.83 -0.51
CA ALA A 66 40.85 -7.74 0.07
C ALA A 66 39.81 -7.95 -1.02
N VAL A 67 39.06 -9.05 -0.94
CA VAL A 67 37.89 -9.31 -1.79
C VAL A 67 36.65 -9.19 -0.91
N TYR A 68 35.75 -8.27 -1.27
CA TYR A 68 34.46 -8.11 -0.60
C TYR A 68 33.38 -8.81 -1.40
N ASN A 69 32.60 -9.65 -0.72
CA ASN A 69 31.35 -10.15 -1.26
C ASN A 69 30.21 -9.28 -0.78
N ASP A 70 29.36 -8.84 -1.70
CA ASP A 70 28.16 -8.07 -1.40
C ASP A 70 26.93 -8.99 -1.38
N TYR A 71 26.20 -8.95 -0.28
CA TYR A 71 25.00 -9.76 -0.06
C TYR A 71 23.80 -8.88 0.28
N THR A 72 22.66 -9.32 -0.21
CA THR A 72 21.36 -8.71 0.07
C THR A 72 20.35 -9.81 0.40
N SER A 73 19.58 -9.61 1.48
CA SER A 73 18.45 -10.46 1.85
C SER A 73 17.17 -9.63 1.93
N LYS A 74 16.05 -10.21 1.51
CA LYS A 74 14.75 -9.55 1.50
C LYS A 74 13.68 -10.50 2.03
N ILE A 75 12.94 -10.06 3.05
CA ILE A 75 11.88 -10.82 3.70
C ILE A 75 10.57 -10.02 3.61
N SER A 76 9.47 -10.70 3.30
CA SER A 76 8.12 -10.10 3.30
C SER A 76 7.36 -10.60 4.52
N TYR A 77 6.97 -9.69 5.42
CA TYR A 77 6.22 -10.02 6.64
C TYR A 77 4.74 -10.21 6.36
N PHE A 78 4.15 -9.29 5.59
CA PHE A 78 2.75 -9.42 5.17
C PHE A 78 2.52 -8.84 3.79
N ARG A 79 1.49 -9.36 3.13
CA ARG A 79 0.92 -8.81 1.91
C ARG A 79 -0.59 -8.99 1.96
N LYS A 80 -1.33 -7.90 2.14
CA LYS A 80 -2.79 -7.89 2.26
C LYS A 80 -3.38 -6.99 1.18
N ARG A 81 -4.41 -7.49 0.48
CA ARG A 81 -5.08 -6.78 -0.60
C ARG A 81 -6.58 -6.77 -0.34
N GLN A 82 -7.19 -5.60 -0.41
CA GLN A 82 -8.64 -5.44 -0.38
C GLN A 82 -9.10 -4.66 -1.60
N HIS A 83 -10.17 -5.11 -2.23
CA HIS A 83 -10.86 -4.34 -3.26
C HIS A 83 -11.90 -3.46 -2.57
N LEU A 84 -11.79 -2.14 -2.76
CA LEU A 84 -12.72 -1.13 -2.27
C LEU A 84 -13.84 -0.90 -3.28
N ILE A 85 -13.49 -0.82 -4.57
CA ILE A 85 -14.42 -0.82 -5.69
C ILE A 85 -14.10 -2.03 -6.58
N ARG A 86 -15.13 -2.83 -6.88
CA ARG A 86 -15.05 -3.97 -7.81
C ARG A 86 -15.91 -3.67 -9.02
N GLY A 87 -15.30 -3.46 -10.18
CA GLY A 87 -16.01 -3.43 -11.45
C GLY A 87 -16.68 -4.78 -11.68
N ASN A 88 -17.97 -4.75 -12.03
CA ASN A 88 -18.68 -5.96 -12.42
C ASN A 88 -18.38 -6.27 -13.90
N ARG A 89 -18.14 -7.55 -14.23
CA ARG A 89 -17.75 -7.99 -15.59
C ARG A 89 -18.80 -7.70 -16.67
N GLU A 90 -20.03 -7.35 -16.29
CA GLU A 90 -21.18 -7.25 -17.19
C GLU A 90 -21.71 -5.81 -17.39
N ASN A 91 -20.85 -4.79 -17.26
CA ASN A 91 -21.17 -3.34 -17.35
C ASN A 91 -21.66 -2.72 -16.05
N ASN A 92 -20.78 -2.49 -15.07
CA ASN A 92 -20.98 -1.37 -14.16
C ASN A 92 -19.64 -0.89 -13.60
N THR A 93 -19.09 0.14 -14.23
CA THR A 93 -18.26 1.13 -13.55
C THR A 93 -19.13 1.80 -12.48
N LEU A 94 -18.64 1.96 -11.26
CA LEU A 94 -19.34 2.79 -10.29
C LEU A 94 -19.16 4.23 -10.72
N GLU A 95 -20.26 4.89 -11.06
CA GLU A 95 -20.30 6.35 -11.17
C GLU A 95 -20.23 6.87 -9.75
N LEU A 96 -19.06 7.39 -9.39
CA LEU A 96 -18.92 8.12 -8.15
C LEU A 96 -19.39 9.55 -8.45
N GLU A 97 -20.40 10.00 -7.71
CA GLU A 97 -20.84 11.39 -7.71
C GLU A 97 -19.63 12.29 -7.42
N GLY A 98 -19.60 13.49 -8.01
CA GLY A 98 -18.55 14.51 -7.83
C GLY A 98 -18.44 15.09 -6.40
N GLN A 99 -18.42 14.24 -5.38
CA GLN A 99 -18.29 14.56 -3.96
C GLN A 99 -17.32 13.58 -3.27
N ASP A 100 -16.80 13.96 -2.09
CA ASP A 100 -15.87 13.14 -1.29
C ASP A 100 -16.51 11.79 -0.92
N ASN A 101 -15.99 10.70 -1.50
CA ASN A 101 -16.50 9.34 -1.22
C ASN A 101 -15.45 8.51 -0.45
N PRO A 102 -15.50 8.50 0.90
CA PRO A 102 -14.58 7.71 1.71
C PRO A 102 -14.90 6.21 1.62
N GLN A 103 -13.92 5.41 1.19
CA GLN A 103 -14.04 3.96 1.10
C GLN A 103 -13.21 3.27 2.20
N PRO A 104 -13.86 2.62 3.19
CA PRO A 104 -13.17 2.07 4.36
C PRO A 104 -12.38 0.80 4.03
N PHE A 105 -11.28 0.58 4.75
CA PHE A 105 -10.50 -0.65 4.73
C PHE A 105 -10.06 -1.06 6.13
N VAL A 106 -9.85 -2.37 6.31
CA VAL A 106 -9.34 -2.92 7.57
C VAL A 106 -8.36 -4.04 7.27
N PHE A 107 -7.18 -3.97 7.87
CA PHE A 107 -6.16 -5.01 7.83
C PHE A 107 -5.68 -5.36 9.23
N THR A 108 -5.30 -6.62 9.42
CA THR A 108 -4.51 -7.05 10.58
C THR A 108 -3.07 -7.21 10.14
N ILE A 109 -2.13 -6.60 10.88
CA ILE A 109 -0.71 -6.76 10.64
C ILE A 109 -0.32 -8.17 11.09
N LEU A 110 0.12 -8.99 10.13
CA LEU A 110 0.57 -10.34 10.43
C LEU A 110 1.98 -10.28 11.04
N HIS A 111 2.20 -11.19 11.98
CA HIS A 111 3.41 -11.47 12.73
C HIS A 111 4.71 -10.99 12.04
N ILE A 112 5.32 -9.97 12.64
CA ILE A 112 6.69 -9.52 12.37
C ILE A 112 7.60 -10.36 13.26
N ASN A 113 8.32 -11.32 12.67
CA ASN A 113 9.40 -12.10 13.33
C ASN A 113 10.70 -11.30 13.40
#